data_AF-A0A4Q2L606-F1
#
_entry.id   AF-A0A4Q2L606-F1
#
_cell.length_a   1.000
_cell.length_b   1.000
_cell.length_c   1.000
_cell.angle_alpha   90.00
_cell.angle_beta   90.00
_cell.angle_gamma   90.00
#
_symmetry.space_group_name_H-M   'P 1'
#
loop_
_entity.id
_entity.type
_entity.pdbx_description
1 polymer ?
#
loop_
_entity_poly.entity_id
_entity_poly.type
_entity_poly.pdbx_seq_one_letter_code
_entity_poly.pdbx_strand_id
1 'polypeptide(L)'
;MTRPKTDTERADRRAAGKAVAEAKHSAKETRKLAKALSRDAGASLAAIEASARAEIREAKREVGDRPRRAERMAKKVSARLEGASMRMTPYAADAAADAKRRAKTIKRHREQAKQVQKMAKFVALHAIVASVVTPTEEQQRKADEKRRRRPSGAEMDARGVLPVSQKRAKSR
;
A
#
# COMPACT_ATOMS: atom_id res chain seq x y z
N MET A 1 -57.16 33.66 -11.40
CA MET A 1 -56.96 34.44 -10.16
C MET A 1 -56.03 33.67 -9.22
N THR A 2 -54.78 34.10 -9.04
CA THR A 2 -53.83 33.49 -8.09
C THR A 2 -54.10 33.98 -6.68
N ARG A 3 -54.55 33.10 -5.77
CA ARG A 3 -54.70 33.44 -4.35
C ARG A 3 -53.33 33.84 -3.77
N PRO A 4 -53.25 34.92 -2.97
CA PRO A 4 -52.01 35.31 -2.32
C PRO A 4 -51.55 34.18 -1.39
N LYS A 5 -50.28 33.77 -1.55
CA LYS A 5 -49.64 32.73 -0.72
C LYS A 5 -49.59 33.22 0.73
N THR A 6 -50.25 32.48 1.63
CA THR A 6 -50.24 32.76 3.08
C THR A 6 -48.83 32.64 3.64
N ASP A 7 -48.51 33.38 4.70
CA ASP A 7 -47.18 33.33 5.34
C ASP A 7 -46.83 31.93 5.85
N THR A 8 -47.84 31.13 6.20
CA THR A 8 -47.72 29.72 6.57
C THR A 8 -47.14 28.87 5.44
N GLU A 9 -47.59 29.04 4.19
CA GLU A 9 -47.03 28.29 3.06
C GLU A 9 -45.56 28.65 2.80
N ARG A 10 -45.18 29.92 3.00
CA ARG A 10 -43.78 30.34 2.84
C ARG A 10 -42.89 29.72 3.92
N ALA A 11 -43.37 29.69 5.17
CA ALA A 11 -42.67 29.05 6.28
C ALA A 11 -42.50 27.55 6.01
N ASP A 12 -43.53 26.87 5.52
CA ASP A 12 -43.51 25.44 5.19
C ASP A 12 -42.49 25.13 4.09
N ARG A 13 -42.45 25.92 3.01
CA ARG A 13 -41.44 25.74 1.95
C ARG A 13 -40.02 25.97 2.46
N ARG A 14 -39.82 26.97 3.34
CA ARG A 14 -38.51 27.21 3.97
C ARG A 14 -38.09 26.04 4.85
N ALA A 15 -39.00 25.52 5.67
CA ALA A 15 -38.75 24.36 6.52
C ALA A 15 -38.40 23.11 5.69
N ALA A 16 -39.18 22.83 4.64
CA ALA A 16 -38.91 21.74 3.70
C ALA A 16 -37.55 21.91 3.01
N GLY A 17 -37.23 23.13 2.55
CA GLY A 17 -35.93 23.45 1.94
C GLY A 17 -34.76 23.20 2.89
N LYS A 18 -34.88 23.59 4.17
CA LYS A 18 -33.89 23.32 5.21
C LYS A 18 -33.71 21.81 5.43
N ALA A 19 -34.80 21.06 5.57
CA ALA A 19 -34.75 19.61 5.74
C ALA A 19 -34.09 18.89 4.56
N VAL A 20 -34.35 19.33 3.31
CA VAL A 20 -33.68 18.78 2.12
C VAL A 20 -32.18 19.10 2.13
N ALA A 21 -31.78 20.29 2.60
CA ALA A 21 -30.37 20.66 2.72
C ALA A 21 -29.65 19.82 3.78
N GLU A 22 -30.29 19.57 4.91
CA GLU A 22 -29.80 18.70 5.99
C GLU A 22 -29.63 17.25 5.50
N ALA A 23 -30.66 16.67 4.86
CA ALA A 23 -30.57 15.32 4.30
C ALA A 23 -29.42 15.19 3.27
N LYS A 24 -29.15 16.23 2.47
CA LYS A 24 -28.00 16.28 1.57
C LYS A 24 -26.67 16.33 2.30
N HIS A 25 -26.60 17.08 3.40
CA HIS A 25 -25.42 17.12 4.25
C HIS A 25 -25.14 15.73 4.82
N SER A 26 -26.15 15.09 5.41
CA SER A 26 -26.04 13.73 5.94
C SER A 26 -25.59 12.73 4.87
N ALA A 27 -26.14 12.80 3.65
CA ALA A 27 -25.68 11.94 2.54
C ALA A 27 -24.20 12.15 2.18
N LYS A 28 -23.70 13.38 2.23
CA LYS A 28 -22.27 13.67 1.99
C LYS A 28 -21.39 13.07 3.09
N GLU A 29 -21.77 13.22 4.35
CA GLU A 29 -21.03 12.66 5.48
C GLU A 29 -21.04 11.13 5.45
N THR A 30 -22.19 10.51 5.19
CA THR A 30 -22.29 9.05 4.99
C THR A 30 -21.41 8.57 3.84
N ARG A 31 -21.34 9.31 2.73
CA ARG A 31 -20.44 8.98 1.61
C ARG A 31 -18.96 9.08 2.00
N LYS A 32 -18.58 10.09 2.80
CA LYS A 32 -17.20 10.21 3.31
C LYS A 32 -16.87 9.04 4.22
N LEU A 33 -17.77 8.69 5.13
CA LEU A 33 -17.63 7.53 6.01
C LEU A 33 -17.45 6.25 5.18
N ALA A 34 -18.29 6.02 4.17
CA ALA A 34 -18.22 4.84 3.31
C ALA A 34 -16.85 4.67 2.64
N LYS A 35 -16.18 5.77 2.28
CA LYS A 35 -14.82 5.73 1.70
C LYS A 35 -13.72 5.39 2.72
N ALA A 36 -13.96 5.66 4.00
CA ALA A 36 -13.02 5.38 5.08
C ALA A 36 -13.15 3.94 5.63
N LEU A 37 -14.27 3.27 5.34
CA LEU A 37 -14.55 1.91 5.77
C LEU A 37 -13.85 0.86 4.90
N SER A 38 -13.86 -0.39 5.37
CA SER A 38 -13.49 -1.55 4.56
C SER A 38 -14.38 -1.66 3.31
N ARG A 39 -13.93 -2.40 2.29
CA ARG A 39 -14.64 -2.52 1.00
C ARG A 39 -16.10 -2.95 1.17
N ASP A 40 -16.34 -3.95 2.01
CA ASP A 40 -17.67 -4.55 2.18
C ASP A 40 -18.60 -3.65 3.02
N ALA A 41 -18.10 -3.14 4.15
CA ALA A 41 -18.85 -2.19 4.98
C ALA A 41 -19.16 -0.89 4.21
N GLY A 42 -18.15 -0.37 3.49
CA GLY A 42 -18.28 0.78 2.61
C GLY A 42 -19.27 0.56 1.46
N ALA A 43 -19.29 -0.63 0.86
CA ALA A 43 -20.26 -0.98 -0.19
C ALA A 43 -21.70 -1.01 0.36
N SER A 44 -21.92 -1.58 1.55
CA SER A 44 -23.26 -1.59 2.18
C SER A 44 -23.77 -0.17 2.44
N LEU A 45 -22.89 0.70 2.97
CA LEU A 45 -23.26 2.08 3.29
C LEU A 45 -23.45 2.93 2.04
N ALA A 46 -22.67 2.69 0.98
CA ALA A 46 -22.84 3.32 -0.31
C ALA A 46 -24.17 2.94 -0.99
N ALA A 47 -24.63 1.70 -0.83
CA ALA A 47 -25.93 1.28 -1.35
C ALA A 47 -27.10 2.03 -0.66
N ILE A 48 -27.02 2.18 0.67
CA ILE A 48 -28.00 2.97 1.45
C ILE A 48 -27.99 4.44 0.99
N GLU A 49 -26.80 5.01 0.81
CA GLU A 49 -26.61 6.39 0.34
C GLU A 49 -27.18 6.61 -1.07
N ALA A 50 -26.98 5.65 -1.97
CA ALA A 50 -27.51 5.69 -3.33
C ALA A 50 -29.06 5.70 -3.34
N SER A 51 -29.69 4.84 -2.53
CA SER A 51 -31.16 4.84 -2.36
C SER A 51 -31.66 6.17 -1.78
N ALA A 52 -30.98 6.69 -0.75
CA ALA A 52 -31.33 7.95 -0.11
C ALA A 52 -31.25 9.15 -1.07
N ARG A 53 -30.30 9.16 -2.02
CA ARG A 53 -30.19 10.23 -3.02
C ARG A 53 -31.42 10.33 -3.92
N ALA A 54 -32.05 9.22 -4.27
CA ALA A 54 -33.27 9.24 -5.08
C ALA A 54 -34.40 9.94 -4.31
N GLU A 55 -34.61 9.55 -3.05
CA GLU A 55 -35.62 10.15 -2.16
C GLU A 55 -35.35 11.63 -1.89
N ILE A 56 -34.08 12.06 -1.71
CA ILE A 56 -33.73 13.48 -1.56
C ILE A 56 -34.06 14.29 -2.82
N ARG A 57 -33.84 13.72 -4.01
CA ARG A 57 -34.19 14.39 -5.28
C ARG A 57 -35.71 14.53 -5.43
N GLU A 58 -36.46 13.51 -5.04
CA GLU A 58 -37.92 13.54 -5.00
C GLU A 58 -38.42 14.60 -4.02
N ALA A 59 -37.95 14.58 -2.76
CA ALA A 59 -38.29 15.58 -1.76
C ALA A 59 -37.99 17.01 -2.25
N LYS A 60 -36.86 17.22 -2.96
CA LYS A 60 -36.53 18.53 -3.56
C LYS A 60 -37.57 18.98 -4.59
N ARG A 61 -38.08 18.07 -5.43
CA ARG A 61 -39.14 18.39 -6.41
C ARG A 61 -40.44 18.75 -5.72
N GLU A 62 -40.74 18.08 -4.61
CA GLU A 62 -41.98 18.31 -3.84
C GLU A 62 -41.98 19.57 -2.96
N VAL A 63 -40.85 20.26 -2.76
CA VAL A 63 -40.78 21.46 -1.90
C VAL A 63 -41.79 22.54 -2.32
N GLY A 64 -42.03 22.69 -3.63
CA GLY A 64 -42.97 23.67 -4.17
C GLY A 64 -44.44 23.30 -3.94
N ASP A 65 -44.78 22.06 -4.28
CA ASP A 65 -46.18 21.61 -4.39
C ASP A 65 -46.70 21.01 -3.09
N ARG A 66 -45.84 20.30 -2.34
CA ARG A 66 -46.20 19.54 -1.13
C ARG A 66 -45.10 19.69 -0.06
N PRO A 67 -44.87 20.91 0.48
CA PRO A 67 -43.75 21.19 1.37
C PRO A 67 -43.73 20.31 2.62
N ARG A 68 -44.89 20.03 3.23
CA ARG A 68 -44.99 19.16 4.40
C ARG A 68 -44.59 17.71 4.12
N ARG A 69 -44.88 17.20 2.91
CA ARG A 69 -44.48 15.85 2.49
C ARG A 69 -42.96 15.82 2.23
N ALA A 70 -42.45 16.81 1.52
CA ALA A 70 -41.02 16.98 1.27
C ALA A 70 -40.20 17.05 2.57
N GLU A 71 -40.67 17.82 3.56
CA GLU A 71 -40.03 17.93 4.87
C GLU A 71 -39.97 16.58 5.59
N ARG A 72 -41.10 15.86 5.69
CA ARG A 72 -41.15 14.54 6.35
C ARG A 72 -40.25 13.52 5.65
N MET A 73 -40.28 13.49 4.32
CA MET A 73 -39.44 12.62 3.52
C MET A 73 -37.95 12.91 3.75
N ALA A 74 -37.55 14.18 3.66
CA ALA A 74 -36.17 14.58 3.88
C ALA A 74 -35.68 14.28 5.30
N LYS A 75 -36.49 14.57 6.33
CA LYS A 75 -36.18 14.21 7.72
C LYS A 75 -36.01 12.71 7.92
N LYS A 76 -36.91 11.90 7.36
CA LYS A 76 -36.82 10.42 7.41
C LYS A 76 -35.53 9.93 6.77
N VAL A 77 -35.15 10.51 5.62
CA VAL A 77 -33.90 10.16 4.94
C VAL A 77 -32.68 10.56 5.77
N SER A 78 -32.65 11.77 6.35
CA SER A 78 -31.55 12.19 7.23
C SER A 78 -31.38 11.23 8.39
N ALA A 79 -32.46 10.94 9.13
CA ALA A 79 -32.43 10.03 10.27
C ALA A 79 -31.97 8.61 9.88
N ARG A 80 -32.38 8.11 8.70
CA ARG A 80 -31.92 6.81 8.19
C ARG A 80 -30.42 6.81 7.91
N LEU A 81 -29.90 7.88 7.30
CA LEU A 81 -28.47 8.01 6.99
C LEU A 81 -27.62 8.17 8.25
N GLU A 82 -28.10 8.94 9.22
CA GLU A 82 -27.46 9.09 10.53
C GLU A 82 -27.41 7.75 11.27
N GLY A 83 -28.53 7.04 11.37
CA GLY A 83 -28.58 5.72 11.99
C GLY A 83 -27.68 4.69 11.29
N ALA A 84 -27.63 4.70 9.96
CA ALA A 84 -26.72 3.85 9.20
C ALA A 84 -25.25 4.21 9.46
N SER A 85 -24.93 5.51 9.52
CA SER A 85 -23.58 5.99 9.81
C SER A 85 -23.14 5.59 11.22
N MET A 86 -24.02 5.74 12.22
CA MET A 86 -23.77 5.34 13.62
C MET A 86 -23.51 3.84 13.77
N ARG A 87 -24.21 2.99 13.02
CA ARG A 87 -23.95 1.54 13.01
C ARG A 87 -22.59 1.18 12.44
N MET A 88 -22.04 2.04 11.57
CA MET A 88 -20.79 1.81 10.87
C MET A 88 -19.57 2.47 11.55
N THR A 89 -19.77 3.32 12.57
CA THR A 89 -18.66 3.98 13.28
C THR A 89 -17.66 3.02 13.93
N PRO A 90 -18.04 1.85 14.50
CA PRO A 90 -17.05 0.94 15.08
C PRO A 90 -16.07 0.41 14.03
N TYR A 91 -16.58 0.06 12.85
CA TYR A 91 -15.78 -0.46 11.73
C TYR A 91 -14.80 0.56 11.14
N ALA A 92 -15.05 1.86 11.33
CA ALA A 92 -14.14 2.91 10.87
C ALA A 92 -12.85 2.98 11.71
N ALA A 93 -12.94 2.68 13.01
CA ALA A 93 -11.77 2.63 13.89
C ALA A 93 -10.82 1.49 13.50
N ASP A 94 -11.38 0.31 13.20
CA ASP A 94 -10.63 -0.87 12.76
C ASP A 94 -9.96 -0.64 11.40
N ALA A 95 -10.70 -0.04 10.46
CA ALA A 95 -10.17 0.28 9.13
C ALA A 95 -8.96 1.23 9.18
N ALA A 96 -8.96 2.20 10.09
CA ALA A 96 -7.82 3.12 10.28
C ALA A 96 -6.59 2.40 10.84
N ALA A 97 -6.77 1.47 11.78
CA ALA A 97 -5.70 0.66 12.34
C ALA A 97 -5.07 -0.25 11.26
N ASP A 98 -5.90 -0.89 10.43
CA ASP A 98 -5.45 -1.73 9.33
C ASP A 98 -4.73 -0.95 8.22
N ALA A 99 -5.22 0.25 7.88
CA ALA A 99 -4.54 1.13 6.93
C ALA A 99 -3.12 1.48 7.39
N LYS A 100 -2.94 1.75 8.69
CA LYS A 100 -1.62 2.03 9.29
C LYS A 100 -0.70 0.80 9.23
N ARG A 101 -1.24 -0.41 9.47
CA ARG A 101 -0.50 -1.67 9.35
C ARG A 101 -0.03 -1.89 7.91
N ARG A 102 -0.93 -1.72 6.92
CA ARG A 102 -0.61 -1.84 5.49
C ARG A 102 0.43 -0.82 5.02
N ALA A 103 0.33 0.43 5.48
CA ALA A 103 1.32 1.44 5.14
C ALA A 103 2.73 1.07 5.64
N LYS A 104 2.83 0.48 6.84
CA LYS A 104 4.10 -0.02 7.38
C LYS A 104 4.66 -1.18 6.56
N THR A 105 3.83 -2.15 6.18
CA THR A 105 4.30 -3.27 5.34
C THR A 105 4.73 -2.81 3.95
N ILE A 106 3.99 -1.90 3.31
CA ILE A 106 4.40 -1.33 2.00
C ILE A 106 5.76 -0.63 2.11
N LYS A 107 6.01 0.14 3.18
CA LYS A 107 7.33 0.75 3.41
C LYS A 107 8.43 -0.30 3.52
N ARG A 108 8.22 -1.35 4.32
CA ARG A 108 9.17 -2.46 4.44
C ARG A 108 9.46 -3.13 3.10
N HIS A 109 8.43 -3.41 2.29
CA HIS A 109 8.63 -4.00 0.96
C HIS A 109 9.43 -3.07 0.03
N ARG A 110 9.20 -1.75 0.09
CA ARG A 110 10.00 -0.78 -0.68
C ARG A 110 11.46 -0.76 -0.25
N GLU A 111 11.73 -0.85 1.05
CA GLU A 111 13.09 -0.93 1.59
C GLU A 111 13.79 -2.22 1.17
N GLN A 112 13.10 -3.36 1.27
CA GLN A 112 13.60 -4.65 0.77
C GLN A 112 13.90 -4.59 -0.73
N ALA A 113 13.00 -4.04 -1.55
CA ALA A 113 13.23 -3.90 -2.99
C ALA A 113 14.46 -3.03 -3.31
N LYS A 114 14.66 -1.93 -2.57
CA LYS A 114 15.86 -1.09 -2.71
C LYS A 114 17.13 -1.85 -2.30
N GLN A 115 17.08 -2.67 -1.26
CA GLN A 115 18.22 -3.47 -0.82
C GLN A 115 18.57 -4.54 -1.86
N VAL A 116 17.58 -5.23 -2.42
CA VAL A 116 17.77 -6.19 -3.51
C VAL A 116 18.41 -5.53 -4.73
N GLN A 117 17.94 -4.34 -5.13
CA GLN A 117 18.55 -3.59 -6.24
C GLN A 117 20.00 -3.20 -5.95
N LYS A 118 20.34 -2.81 -4.72
CA LYS A 118 21.74 -2.51 -4.34
C LYS A 118 22.62 -3.76 -4.41
N MET A 119 22.14 -4.89 -3.89
CA MET A 119 22.85 -6.17 -3.97
C MET A 119 23.05 -6.60 -5.42
N ALA A 120 22.03 -6.49 -6.27
CA ALA A 120 22.14 -6.81 -7.69
C ALA A 120 23.20 -5.96 -8.39
N LYS A 121 23.25 -4.65 -8.12
CA LYS A 121 24.31 -3.77 -8.64
C LYS A 121 25.70 -4.17 -8.14
N PHE A 122 25.81 -4.51 -6.86
CA PHE A 122 27.08 -4.95 -6.28
C PHE A 122 27.57 -6.26 -6.90
N VAL A 123 26.68 -7.24 -7.09
CA VAL A 123 26.98 -8.51 -7.76
C VAL A 123 27.37 -8.28 -9.22
N ALA A 124 26.65 -7.43 -9.95
CA ALA A 124 26.99 -7.09 -11.33
C ALA A 124 28.36 -6.43 -11.44
N LEU A 125 28.69 -5.49 -10.54
CA LEU A 125 30.02 -4.89 -10.48
C LEU A 125 31.09 -5.95 -10.21
N HIS A 126 30.87 -6.83 -9.23
CA HIS A 126 31.79 -7.92 -8.92
C HIS A 126 31.96 -8.89 -10.08
N ALA A 127 30.89 -9.18 -10.83
CA ALA A 127 30.95 -10.03 -12.02
C ALA A 127 31.75 -9.36 -13.15
N ILE A 128 31.58 -8.06 -13.37
CA ILE A 128 32.37 -7.31 -14.35
C ILE A 128 33.85 -7.30 -13.94
N VAL A 129 34.16 -6.94 -12.69
CA VAL A 129 35.54 -6.96 -12.18
C VAL A 129 36.12 -8.36 -12.26
N ALA A 130 35.37 -9.39 -11.87
CA ALA A 130 35.79 -10.78 -12.02
C ALA A 130 36.07 -11.11 -13.48
N SER A 131 35.22 -10.72 -14.43
CA SER A 131 35.47 -11.00 -15.87
C SER A 131 36.71 -10.30 -16.44
N VAL A 132 37.08 -9.13 -15.89
CA VAL A 132 38.28 -8.39 -16.29
C VAL A 132 39.54 -8.95 -15.62
N VAL A 133 39.41 -9.39 -14.36
CA VAL A 133 40.54 -9.88 -13.54
C VAL A 133 40.75 -11.38 -13.69
N THR A 134 39.75 -12.14 -14.18
CA THR A 134 39.93 -13.55 -14.51
C THR A 134 40.92 -13.65 -15.67
N PRO A 135 42.10 -14.24 -15.45
CA PRO A 135 43.04 -14.47 -16.53
C PRO A 135 42.34 -15.37 -17.54
N THR A 136 42.28 -14.91 -18.79
CA THR A 136 41.76 -15.68 -19.91
C THR A 136 42.41 -17.07 -19.92
N GLU A 137 41.66 -18.10 -20.34
CA GLU A 137 42.18 -19.48 -20.41
C GLU A 137 43.51 -19.57 -21.16
N GLU A 138 43.77 -18.66 -22.10
CA GLU A 138 45.07 -18.50 -22.76
C GLU A 138 46.21 -18.05 -21.83
N GLN A 139 45.95 -17.14 -20.89
CA GLN A 139 46.95 -16.70 -19.89
C GLN A 139 47.21 -17.80 -18.86
N GLN A 140 46.17 -18.54 -18.45
CA GLN A 140 46.33 -19.72 -17.58
C GLN A 140 47.11 -20.83 -18.30
N ARG A 141 46.76 -21.16 -19.56
CA ARG A 141 47.52 -22.10 -20.40
C ARG A 141 48.97 -21.67 -20.58
N LYS A 142 49.25 -20.39 -20.83
CA LYS A 142 50.64 -19.88 -20.96
C LYS A 142 51.41 -19.92 -19.64
N ALA A 143 50.75 -19.69 -18.50
CA ALA A 143 51.37 -19.78 -17.19
C ALA A 143 51.66 -21.23 -16.78
N ASP A 144 50.72 -22.14 -17.05
CA ASP A 144 50.88 -23.59 -16.83
C ASP A 144 51.91 -24.20 -17.78
N GLU A 145 51.97 -23.73 -19.02
CA GLU A 145 53.00 -24.12 -19.98
C GLU A 145 54.38 -23.59 -19.55
N LYS A 146 54.48 -22.36 -19.02
CA LYS A 146 55.72 -21.86 -18.38
C LYS A 146 56.11 -22.66 -17.14
N ARG A 147 55.15 -23.14 -16.34
CA ARG A 147 55.42 -24.00 -15.18
C ARG A 147 55.87 -25.41 -15.61
N ARG A 148 55.29 -25.97 -16.67
CA ARG A 148 55.70 -27.26 -17.26
C ARG A 148 57.05 -27.19 -17.99
N ARG A 149 57.42 -26.03 -18.52
CA ARG A 149 58.71 -25.77 -19.19
C ARG A 149 59.85 -25.40 -18.24
N ARG A 150 59.61 -25.29 -16.93
CA ARG A 150 60.72 -25.36 -15.99
C ARG A 150 61.14 -26.83 -15.91
N PRO A 151 62.29 -27.23 -16.48
CA PRO A 151 62.83 -28.53 -16.16
C PRO A 151 62.97 -28.58 -14.64
N SER A 152 62.32 -29.56 -14.04
CA SER A 152 62.72 -30.07 -12.76
C SER A 152 64.22 -30.34 -12.84
N GLY A 153 65.03 -29.42 -12.30
CA GLY A 153 66.41 -29.67 -11.92
C GLY A 153 66.46 -30.66 -10.77
N ALA A 154 65.82 -31.82 -10.95
CA ALA A 154 65.71 -32.92 -10.03
C ALA A 154 66.23 -34.17 -10.75
N GLU A 155 67.45 -34.06 -11.30
CA GLU A 155 68.22 -35.20 -11.77
C GLU A 155 69.69 -34.77 -12.01
N MET A 156 70.35 -34.28 -10.97
CA MET A 156 71.81 -34.41 -10.89
C MET A 156 72.22 -34.80 -9.48
N ASP A 157 72.97 -35.89 -9.43
CA ASP A 157 73.81 -36.38 -8.34
C ASP A 157 73.15 -37.09 -7.16
N ALA A 158 72.64 -38.27 -7.49
CA ALA A 158 72.75 -39.44 -6.64
C ALA A 158 74.21 -39.92 -6.53
N ARG A 159 75.06 -39.26 -5.72
CA ARG A 159 76.29 -39.87 -5.16
C ARG A 159 76.64 -39.28 -3.79
N GLY A 160 76.37 -40.09 -2.77
CA GLY A 160 77.16 -40.21 -1.53
C GLY A 160 77.28 -38.98 -0.64
N VAL A 161 76.69 -39.03 0.57
CA VAL A 161 77.39 -38.93 1.87
C VAL A 161 76.42 -39.39 2.96
N LEU A 162 76.96 -40.18 3.89
CA LEU A 162 76.36 -40.84 5.05
C LEU A 162 75.66 -39.87 6.04
N PRO A 163 74.79 -40.41 6.94
CA PRO A 163 73.94 -39.61 7.81
C PRO A 163 74.72 -39.05 9.00
N VAL A 164 74.58 -37.75 9.26
CA VAL A 164 75.02 -37.14 10.51
C VAL A 164 73.79 -36.72 11.31
N SER A 165 73.55 -37.50 12.35
CA SER A 165 72.78 -37.16 13.55
C SER A 165 72.84 -35.67 13.89
N GLN A 166 71.70 -35.07 14.28
CA GLN A 166 71.60 -34.25 15.49
C GLN A 166 70.17 -33.79 15.81
N LYS A 167 69.74 -34.16 17.03
CA LYS A 167 69.08 -33.34 18.08
C LYS A 167 67.72 -32.68 17.74
N ARG A 168 66.63 -33.16 18.35
CA ARG A 168 66.05 -32.71 19.65
C ARG A 168 65.65 -31.21 19.71
N ALA A 169 64.34 -30.96 19.82
CA ALA A 169 63.63 -30.11 20.81
C ALA A 169 62.25 -29.72 20.22
N LYS A 170 61.10 -30.22 20.69
CA LYS A 170 60.29 -29.75 21.83
C LYS A 170 60.20 -28.22 21.98
N SER A 171 59.04 -27.65 21.69
CA SER A 171 58.13 -26.96 22.64
C SER A 171 57.13 -26.09 21.85
N ARG A 172 55.83 -26.40 21.95
CA ARG A 172 54.78 -25.61 22.65
C ARG A 172 54.33 -24.36 21.91
#